data_AF-A0A947NZA9-F1
#
_entry.id   AF-A0A947NZA9-F1
#
_cell.length_a   1.000
_cell.length_b   1.000
_cell.length_c   1.000
_cell.angle_alpha   90.00
_cell.angle_beta   90.00
_cell.angle_gamma   90.00
#
_symmetry.space_group_name_H-M   'P 1'
#
loop_
_entity.id
_entity.type
_entity.pdbx_description
1 polymer ?
#
loop_
_entity_poly.entity_id
_entity_poly.type
_entity_poly.pdbx_seq_one_letter_code
_entity_poly.pdbx_strand_id
1 'polypeptide(L)'
;MKKRRISNRVVYIDPSLHPGYSPSINPFEIDDRSEKTIALMTQELRSIFEILLQDASTTNQMSAILSPCIATLLRRPDSDFSDLQRFMDDNNNQDLVALGAQSPNPQHRTLFQTRFYNKMYSATKHGLYTRMQVLLNEPVFQNLISNTTSLKLKQLINQKKIILFKLSL
;
A
#
# COMPACT_ATOMS: atom_id res chain seq x y z
N MET A 1 -19.65 -30.16 -24.48
CA MET A 1 -18.77 -30.27 -23.29
C MET A 1 -17.64 -29.22 -23.17
N LYS A 2 -17.26 -28.45 -24.21
CA LYS A 2 -16.16 -27.45 -24.12
C LYS A 2 -16.47 -26.19 -23.27
N LYS A 3 -17.69 -25.62 -23.33
CA LYS A 3 -18.06 -24.37 -22.61
C LYS A 3 -17.90 -24.45 -21.08
N ARG A 4 -18.31 -25.58 -20.47
CA ARG A 4 -18.27 -25.81 -19.01
C ARG A 4 -16.84 -25.85 -18.46
N ARG A 5 -15.85 -26.20 -19.30
CA ARG A 5 -14.42 -26.28 -18.91
C ARG A 5 -13.75 -24.90 -18.82
N ILE A 6 -14.23 -23.90 -19.55
CA ILE A 6 -13.68 -22.53 -19.55
C ILE A 6 -14.26 -21.72 -18.37
N SER A 7 -15.54 -21.86 -18.08
CA SER A 7 -16.19 -21.14 -16.95
C SER A 7 -15.49 -21.39 -15.62
N ASN A 8 -15.06 -22.62 -15.31
CA ASN A 8 -14.31 -22.93 -14.08
C ASN A 8 -12.88 -22.38 -14.05
N ARG A 9 -12.38 -21.79 -15.15
CA ARG A 9 -11.04 -21.22 -15.25
C ARG A 9 -11.03 -19.70 -15.19
N VAL A 10 -12.16 -19.03 -15.36
CA VAL A 10 -12.23 -17.57 -15.36
C VAL A 10 -12.52 -17.07 -13.95
N VAL A 11 -11.74 -16.08 -13.52
CA VAL A 11 -12.03 -15.27 -12.34
C VAL A 11 -12.28 -13.85 -12.83
N TYR A 12 -13.48 -13.35 -12.59
CA TYR A 12 -13.89 -12.01 -12.95
C TYR A 12 -13.84 -11.13 -11.72
N ILE A 13 -13.08 -10.04 -11.80
CA ILE A 13 -12.85 -9.09 -10.72
C ILE A 13 -13.42 -7.75 -11.18
N ASP A 14 -14.55 -7.40 -10.58
CA ASP A 14 -15.22 -6.12 -10.75
C ASP A 14 -15.57 -5.60 -9.35
N PRO A 15 -14.88 -4.54 -8.87
CA PRO A 15 -15.16 -3.94 -7.58
C PRO A 15 -16.58 -3.38 -7.40
N SER A 16 -17.30 -3.21 -8.50
CA SER A 16 -18.68 -2.71 -8.54
C SER A 16 -19.73 -3.81 -8.78
N LEU A 17 -19.32 -5.09 -8.82
CA LEU A 17 -20.17 -6.19 -9.27
C LEU A 17 -21.44 -6.39 -8.43
N HIS A 18 -21.32 -6.31 -7.11
CA HIS A 18 -22.44 -6.53 -6.19
C HIS A 18 -22.31 -5.63 -4.95
N PRO A 19 -23.39 -4.96 -4.52
CA PRO A 19 -23.38 -4.18 -3.27
C PRO A 19 -22.92 -5.03 -2.08
N GLY A 20 -22.00 -4.50 -1.27
CA GLY A 20 -21.45 -5.19 -0.10
C GLY A 20 -20.41 -6.28 -0.41
N TYR A 21 -20.06 -6.51 -1.67
CA TYR A 21 -18.95 -7.38 -2.05
C TYR A 21 -17.90 -6.60 -2.83
N SER A 22 -16.74 -6.39 -2.23
CA SER A 22 -15.61 -5.74 -2.88
C SER A 22 -14.36 -6.65 -2.79
N PRO A 23 -13.73 -6.99 -3.92
CA PRO A 23 -12.45 -7.67 -3.91
C PRO A 23 -11.40 -6.76 -3.28
N SER A 24 -10.47 -7.33 -2.53
CA SER A 24 -9.38 -6.57 -1.91
C SER A 24 -8.03 -7.22 -2.15
N ILE A 25 -7.05 -6.38 -2.42
CA ILE A 25 -5.63 -6.68 -2.63
C ILE A 25 -4.85 -5.66 -1.82
N ASN A 26 -4.53 -6.00 -0.57
CA ASN A 26 -3.77 -5.10 0.28
C ASN A 26 -2.27 -5.18 -0.08
N PRO A 27 -1.65 -4.07 -0.56
CA PRO A 27 -0.25 -4.07 -0.94
C PRO A 27 0.73 -4.32 0.22
N PHE A 28 0.29 -4.12 1.47
CA PHE A 28 1.10 -4.34 2.67
C PHE A 28 0.98 -5.76 3.23
N GLU A 29 0.06 -6.56 2.71
CA GLU A 29 -0.12 -7.96 3.09
C GLU A 29 0.80 -8.87 2.26
N ILE A 30 2.00 -9.12 2.79
CA ILE A 30 3.01 -9.98 2.16
C ILE A 30 3.24 -11.27 2.95
N ASP A 31 3.40 -12.39 2.24
CA ASP A 31 3.68 -13.70 2.83
C ASP A 31 5.10 -13.77 3.44
N ASP A 32 6.09 -13.28 2.70
CA ASP A 32 7.50 -13.30 3.10
C ASP A 32 7.94 -11.92 3.61
N ARG A 33 8.21 -11.83 4.91
CA ARG A 33 8.69 -10.61 5.58
C ARG A 33 10.19 -10.61 5.80
N SER A 34 10.95 -11.37 5.00
CA SER A 34 12.41 -11.24 4.97
C SER A 34 12.81 -9.83 4.55
N GLU A 35 13.94 -9.35 5.08
CA GLU A 35 14.44 -8.00 4.78
C GLU A 35 14.70 -7.77 3.29
N LYS A 36 15.06 -8.83 2.56
CA LYS A 36 15.20 -8.80 1.11
C LYS A 36 13.87 -8.50 0.43
N THR A 37 12.81 -9.22 0.81
CA THR A 37 11.48 -9.04 0.23
C THR A 37 10.90 -7.69 0.62
N ILE A 38 11.05 -7.26 1.88
CA ILE A 38 10.64 -5.92 2.31
C ILE A 38 11.34 -4.83 1.50
N ALA A 39 12.64 -4.94 1.25
CA ALA A 39 13.38 -3.96 0.45
C ALA A 39 12.86 -3.86 -0.99
N LEU A 40 12.58 -5.01 -1.64
CA LEU A 40 12.01 -5.05 -2.99
C LEU A 40 10.59 -4.47 -3.02
N MET A 41 9.71 -4.94 -2.14
CA MET A 41 8.33 -4.46 -2.02
C MET A 41 8.27 -2.96 -1.69
N THR A 42 9.19 -2.45 -0.87
CA THR A 42 9.27 -1.01 -0.59
C THR A 42 9.52 -0.19 -1.85
N GLN A 43 10.39 -0.68 -2.75
CA GLN A 43 10.67 0.01 -4.01
C GLN A 43 9.47 -0.04 -4.96
N GLU A 44 8.85 -1.21 -5.11
CA GLU A 44 7.67 -1.38 -5.97
C GLU A 44 6.50 -0.52 -5.50
N LEU A 45 6.18 -0.59 -4.20
CA LEU A 45 5.12 0.22 -3.63
C LEU A 45 5.43 1.71 -3.76
N ARG A 46 6.68 2.13 -3.49
CA ARG A 46 7.06 3.54 -3.68
C ARG A 46 6.76 4.01 -5.10
N SER A 47 7.14 3.25 -6.12
CA SER A 47 6.86 3.62 -7.51
C SER A 47 5.35 3.67 -7.81
N ILE A 48 4.56 2.77 -7.23
CA ILE A 48 3.10 2.83 -7.34
C ILE A 48 2.56 4.11 -6.69
N PHE A 49 3.01 4.45 -5.48
CA PHE A 49 2.61 5.68 -4.79
C PHE A 49 3.02 6.92 -5.57
N GLU A 50 4.24 6.98 -6.12
CA GLU A 50 4.70 8.09 -6.96
C GLU A 50 3.77 8.31 -8.17
N ILE A 51 3.29 7.23 -8.79
CA ILE A 51 2.31 7.29 -9.88
C ILE A 51 0.92 7.70 -9.39
N LEU A 52 0.44 7.15 -8.27
CA LEU A 52 -0.91 7.45 -7.75
C LEU A 52 -1.04 8.89 -7.25
N LEU A 53 0.06 9.48 -6.80
CA LEU A 53 0.10 10.83 -6.22
C LEU A 53 0.40 11.93 -7.27
N GLN A 54 0.34 11.55 -8.56
CA GLN A 54 0.63 12.15 -9.89
C GLN A 54 0.78 13.69 -10.12
N ASP A 55 0.66 14.56 -9.12
CA ASP A 55 0.81 16.02 -9.23
C ASP A 55 2.00 16.59 -8.43
N ALA A 56 3.05 15.80 -8.24
CA ALA A 56 4.30 16.29 -7.70
C ALA A 56 5.43 15.83 -8.61
N SER A 57 6.30 16.76 -8.99
CA SER A 57 7.70 16.39 -9.16
C SER A 57 8.08 15.61 -7.91
N THR A 58 8.23 14.29 -8.02
CA THR A 58 8.57 13.46 -6.86
C THR A 58 9.93 13.96 -6.40
N THR A 59 9.93 14.72 -5.31
CA THR A 59 11.16 15.31 -4.81
C THR A 59 11.89 14.22 -4.03
N ASN A 60 13.23 14.27 -4.01
CA ASN A 60 14.04 13.37 -3.18
C ASN A 60 13.57 13.34 -1.71
N GLN A 61 12.94 14.43 -1.24
CA GLN A 61 12.35 14.51 0.11
C GLN A 61 11.12 13.60 0.28
N MET A 62 10.23 13.49 -0.71
CA MET A 62 9.09 12.56 -0.64
C MET A 62 9.57 11.12 -0.57
N SER A 63 10.49 10.71 -1.45
CA SER A 63 11.03 9.35 -1.45
C SER A 63 11.78 9.02 -0.16
N ALA A 64 12.46 10.00 0.44
CA ALA A 64 13.15 9.86 1.72
C ALA A 64 12.21 9.65 2.92
N ILE A 65 10.96 10.12 2.84
CA ILE A 65 9.93 9.90 3.88
C ILE A 65 9.11 8.64 3.58
N LEU A 66 8.69 8.42 2.34
CA LEU A 66 7.84 7.30 1.95
C LEU A 66 8.53 5.95 2.15
N SER A 67 9.78 5.79 1.69
CA SER A 67 10.45 4.48 1.74
C SER A 67 10.56 3.94 3.17
N PRO A 68 10.99 4.74 4.17
CA PRO A 68 11.02 4.28 5.56
C PRO A 68 9.65 3.96 6.14
N CYS A 69 8.61 4.74 5.80
CA CYS A 69 7.23 4.47 6.27
C CYS A 69 6.70 3.17 5.68
N ILE A 70 6.81 2.99 4.36
CA ILE A 70 6.38 1.76 3.66
C ILE A 70 7.10 0.54 4.23
N ALA A 71 8.43 0.60 4.38
CA ALA A 71 9.20 -0.51 4.92
C ALA A 71 8.79 -0.85 6.37
N THR A 72 8.40 0.14 7.16
CA THR A 72 7.91 -0.07 8.53
C THR A 72 6.56 -0.78 8.52
N LEU A 73 5.63 -0.36 7.66
CA LEU A 73 4.32 -1.00 7.52
C LEU A 73 4.43 -2.43 6.95
N LEU A 74 5.34 -2.69 6.01
CA LEU A 74 5.61 -4.04 5.50
C LEU A 74 6.19 -4.99 6.56
N ARG A 75 6.73 -4.48 7.68
CA ARG A 75 7.13 -5.30 8.84
C ARG A 75 6.00 -5.55 9.81
N ARG A 76 4.99 -4.67 9.85
CA ARG A 76 3.89 -4.76 10.79
C ARG A 76 2.77 -5.65 10.22
N PRO A 77 2.22 -6.61 10.97
CA PRO A 77 1.00 -7.29 10.57
C PRO A 77 -0.16 -6.29 10.47
N ASP A 78 -1.15 -6.64 9.66
CA ASP A 78 -2.41 -5.90 9.53
C ASP A 78 -2.24 -4.41 9.19
N SER A 79 -1.19 -4.08 8.44
CA SER A 79 -1.00 -2.75 7.88
C SER A 79 -1.74 -2.56 6.58
N ASP A 80 -2.18 -1.34 6.32
CA ASP A 80 -2.85 -0.96 5.09
C ASP A 80 -2.44 0.44 4.58
N PHE A 81 -3.14 0.94 3.58
CA PHE A 81 -2.89 2.27 3.00
C PHE A 81 -3.34 3.41 3.93
N SER A 82 -4.34 3.19 4.77
CA SER A 82 -4.78 4.15 5.78
C SER A 82 -3.73 4.34 6.86
N ASP A 83 -2.95 3.31 7.20
CA ASP A 83 -1.79 3.46 8.08
C ASP A 83 -0.68 4.31 7.47
N LEU A 84 -0.47 4.21 6.15
CA LEU A 84 0.51 5.06 5.49
C LEU A 84 0.08 6.53 5.51
N GLN A 85 -1.21 6.79 5.32
CA GLN A 85 -1.77 8.12 5.50
C GLN A 85 -1.59 8.60 6.96
N ARG A 86 -1.92 7.76 7.94
CA ARG A 86 -1.76 8.07 9.37
C ARG A 86 -0.31 8.37 9.74
N PHE A 87 0.66 7.69 9.12
CA PHE A 87 2.09 7.97 9.27
C PHE A 87 2.45 9.44 8.99
N MET A 88 1.70 10.12 8.12
CA MET A 88 1.90 11.53 7.78
C MET A 88 1.27 12.51 8.78
N ASP A 89 0.44 12.04 9.71
CA ASP A 89 -0.20 12.84 10.75
C ASP A 89 0.59 12.76 12.06
N ASP A 90 1.37 13.80 12.35
CA ASP A 90 2.22 13.89 13.55
C ASP A 90 1.44 13.84 14.87
N ASN A 91 0.13 14.06 14.85
CA ASN A 91 -0.70 13.96 16.03
C ASN A 91 -1.09 12.51 16.36
N ASN A 92 -1.03 11.60 15.38
CA ASN A 92 -1.61 10.25 15.47
C ASN A 92 -0.68 9.13 14.95
N ASN A 93 0.64 9.37 14.89
CA ASN A 93 1.63 8.42 14.33
C ASN A 93 2.72 7.96 15.30
N GLN A 94 2.60 8.25 16.60
CA GLN A 94 3.70 8.05 17.55
C GLN A 94 4.08 6.57 17.68
N ASP A 95 3.10 5.66 17.65
CA ASP A 95 3.29 4.21 17.61
C ASP A 95 4.04 3.75 16.34
N LEU A 96 3.67 4.32 15.19
CA LEU A 96 4.28 4.03 13.89
C LEU A 96 5.74 4.50 13.84
N VAL A 97 6.01 5.70 14.34
CA VAL A 97 7.37 6.26 14.43
C VAL A 97 8.22 5.46 15.42
N ALA A 98 7.66 5.06 16.56
CA ALA A 98 8.35 4.20 17.53
C ALA A 98 8.71 2.83 16.94
N LEU A 99 7.84 2.27 16.09
CA LEU A 99 8.14 1.05 15.35
C LEU A 99 9.23 1.28 14.29
N GLY A 100 9.14 2.37 13.53
CA GLY A 100 10.14 2.75 12.53
C GLY A 100 11.54 2.99 13.14
N ALA A 101 11.60 3.52 14.36
CA ALA A 101 12.83 3.71 15.13
C ALA A 101 13.53 2.39 15.50
N GLN A 102 12.87 1.25 15.33
CA GLN A 102 13.44 -0.09 15.52
C GLN A 102 13.88 -0.75 14.21
N SER A 103 13.77 -0.04 13.07
CA SER A 103 14.11 -0.57 11.75
C SER A 103 15.53 -1.17 11.71
N PRO A 104 15.74 -2.35 11.10
CA PRO A 104 17.06 -2.94 10.92
C PRO A 104 17.93 -2.11 9.97
N ASN A 105 17.32 -1.32 9.07
CA ASN A 105 18.03 -0.34 8.24
C ASN A 105 18.44 0.87 9.10
N PRO A 106 19.75 1.14 9.30
CA PRO A 106 20.23 2.21 10.15
C PRO A 106 19.77 3.61 9.73
N GLN A 107 19.66 3.87 8.43
CA GLN A 107 19.24 5.17 7.90
C GLN A 107 17.76 5.44 8.19
N HIS A 108 16.91 4.42 8.04
CA HIS A 108 15.50 4.51 8.41
C HIS A 108 15.34 4.75 9.91
N ARG A 109 16.05 3.98 10.73
CA ARG A 109 16.05 4.13 12.19
C ARG A 109 16.45 5.54 12.61
N THR A 110 17.55 6.06 12.08
CA THR A 110 18.02 7.43 12.38
C THR A 110 16.99 8.48 11.99
N LEU A 111 16.34 8.35 10.83
CA LEU A 111 15.27 9.26 10.41
C LEU A 111 14.17 9.32 11.47
N PHE A 112 13.62 8.18 11.90
CA PHE A 112 12.53 8.12 12.88
C PHE A 112 12.96 8.59 14.27
N GLN A 113 14.19 8.32 14.69
CA GLN A 113 14.70 8.74 15.99
C GLN A 113 14.98 10.24 16.09
N THR A 114 15.31 10.92 14.97
CA THR A 114 15.91 12.26 15.04
C THR A 114 15.31 13.32 14.12
N ARG A 115 14.70 12.92 13.00
CA ARG A 115 14.35 13.86 11.91
C ARG A 115 12.90 13.78 11.46
N PHE A 116 12.17 12.72 11.76
CA PHE A 116 10.81 12.52 11.21
C PHE A 116 9.83 13.65 11.58
N TYR A 117 9.93 14.17 12.81
CA TYR A 117 9.14 15.32 13.29
C TYR A 117 9.76 16.69 12.97
N ASN A 118 10.82 16.74 12.15
CA ASN A 118 11.39 18.02 11.75
C ASN A 118 10.38 18.83 10.92
N LYS A 119 10.18 20.10 11.28
CA LYS A 119 9.29 21.04 10.57
C LYS A 119 9.58 21.17 9.08
N MET A 120 10.82 20.91 8.65
CA MET A 120 11.20 20.89 7.24
C MET A 120 10.41 19.84 6.42
N TYR A 121 9.89 18.78 7.05
CA TYR A 121 9.05 17.77 6.40
C TYR A 121 7.55 18.03 6.54
N SER A 122 7.11 19.04 7.30
CA SER A 122 5.68 19.26 7.56
C SER A 122 4.89 19.50 6.27
N ALA A 123 5.41 20.30 5.34
CA ALA A 123 4.77 20.54 4.06
C ALA A 123 4.70 19.26 3.19
N THR A 124 5.78 18.47 3.19
CA THR A 124 5.83 17.19 2.46
C THR A 124 4.83 16.19 3.02
N LYS A 125 4.80 15.99 4.35
CA LYS A 125 3.86 15.08 5.02
C LYS A 125 2.42 15.52 4.82
N HIS A 126 2.13 16.82 4.96
CA HIS A 126 0.80 17.34 4.66
C HIS A 126 0.39 17.09 3.21
N GLY A 127 1.28 17.32 2.25
CA GLY A 127 1.03 17.05 0.84
C GLY A 127 0.78 15.56 0.53
N LEU A 128 1.49 14.66 1.20
CA LEU A 128 1.27 13.21 1.10
C LEU A 128 -0.06 12.80 1.72
N TYR A 129 -0.35 13.30 2.93
CA TYR A 129 -1.61 13.07 3.65
C TYR A 129 -2.81 13.47 2.79
N THR A 130 -2.82 14.68 2.23
CA THR A 130 -3.95 15.21 1.46
C THR A 130 -4.20 14.42 0.19
N ARG A 131 -3.13 14.01 -0.53
CA ARG A 131 -3.29 13.19 -1.74
C ARG A 131 -3.79 11.78 -1.42
N MET A 132 -3.28 11.17 -0.36
CA MET A 132 -3.80 9.88 0.13
C MET A 132 -5.27 10.00 0.57
N GLN A 133 -5.66 11.11 1.22
CA GLN A 133 -7.04 11.38 1.60
C GLN A 133 -7.96 11.41 0.38
N VAL A 134 -7.56 12.07 -0.71
CA VAL A 134 -8.36 12.12 -1.95
C VAL A 134 -8.60 10.72 -2.50
N LEU A 135 -7.56 9.88 -2.53
CA LEU A 135 -7.68 8.49 -2.99
C LEU A 135 -8.58 7.65 -2.07
N LEU A 136 -8.38 7.76 -0.75
CA LEU A 136 -9.14 7.01 0.25
C LEU A 136 -10.60 7.46 0.41
N ASN A 137 -10.93 8.67 -0.05
CA ASN A 137 -12.32 9.15 -0.11
C ASN A 137 -13.13 8.45 -1.21
N GLU A 138 -12.48 7.77 -2.15
CA GLU A 138 -13.15 6.98 -3.19
C GLU A 138 -13.41 5.55 -2.66
N PRO A 139 -14.68 5.17 -2.42
CA PRO A 139 -15.00 3.93 -1.73
C PRO A 139 -14.55 2.67 -2.47
N VAL A 140 -14.55 2.67 -3.80
CA VAL A 140 -14.11 1.52 -4.60
C VAL A 140 -12.62 1.27 -4.37
N PHE A 141 -11.81 2.32 -4.43
CA PHE A 141 -10.38 2.28 -4.18
C PHE A 141 -10.09 1.88 -2.73
N GLN A 142 -10.71 2.55 -1.76
CA GLN A 142 -10.54 2.24 -0.35
C GLN A 142 -10.77 0.75 -0.07
N ASN A 143 -11.88 0.19 -0.58
CA ASN A 143 -12.20 -1.21 -0.36
C ASN A 143 -11.23 -2.16 -1.08
N LEU A 144 -10.75 -1.76 -2.25
CA LEU A 144 -9.82 -2.55 -3.05
C LEU A 144 -8.45 -2.68 -2.36
N ILE A 145 -7.97 -1.66 -1.65
CA ILE A 145 -6.58 -1.62 -1.18
C ILE A 145 -6.38 -1.58 0.34
N SER A 146 -7.40 -1.20 1.12
CA SER A 146 -7.26 -1.05 2.58
C SER A 146 -7.86 -2.20 3.41
N ASN A 147 -8.63 -3.11 2.81
CA ASN A 147 -9.18 -4.26 3.51
C ASN A 147 -8.20 -5.44 3.52
N THR A 148 -8.42 -6.44 4.38
CA THR A 148 -7.69 -7.71 4.29
C THR A 148 -7.85 -8.33 2.89
N THR A 149 -6.77 -8.87 2.35
CA THR A 149 -6.72 -9.45 1.01
C THR A 149 -7.72 -10.60 0.87
N SER A 150 -8.79 -10.36 0.12
CA SER A 150 -9.76 -11.40 -0.26
C SER A 150 -9.37 -12.10 -1.55
N LEU A 151 -8.56 -11.47 -2.40
CA LEU A 151 -8.13 -11.98 -3.69
C LEU A 151 -6.69 -12.51 -3.67
N LYS A 152 -6.52 -13.82 -3.54
CA LYS A 152 -5.21 -14.49 -3.56
C LYS A 152 -4.66 -14.64 -4.99
N LEU A 153 -4.20 -13.54 -5.60
CA LEU A 153 -3.72 -13.50 -6.98
C LEU A 153 -2.67 -14.57 -7.31
N LYS A 154 -1.66 -14.74 -6.45
CA LYS A 154 -0.61 -15.76 -6.63
C LYS A 154 -1.19 -17.17 -6.75
N GLN A 155 -2.20 -17.50 -5.94
CA GLN A 155 -2.88 -18.79 -6.01
C GLN A 155 -3.65 -18.94 -7.33
N LEU A 156 -4.36 -17.91 -7.78
CA LEU A 156 -5.10 -17.92 -9.05
C LEU A 156 -4.17 -18.10 -10.25
N ILE A 157 -3.02 -17.40 -10.24
CA ILE A 157 -1.98 -17.52 -11.27
C ILE A 157 -1.39 -18.93 -11.30
N ASN A 158 -1.03 -19.49 -10.13
CA ASN A 158 -0.48 -20.85 -10.03
C ASN A 158 -1.48 -21.92 -10.52
N GLN A 159 -2.78 -21.67 -10.32
CA GLN A 159 -3.85 -22.52 -10.84
C GLN A 159 -4.14 -22.32 -12.34
N LYS A 160 -3.38 -21.46 -13.03
CA LYS A 160 -3.56 -21.11 -14.45
C LYS A 160 -4.97 -20.62 -14.76
N LYS A 161 -5.56 -19.87 -13.83
CA LYS A 161 -6.84 -19.18 -14.04
C LYS A 161 -6.66 -18.04 -15.04
N ILE A 162 -7.72 -17.72 -15.76
CA ILE A 162 -7.84 -16.51 -16.59
C ILE A 162 -8.43 -15.45 -15.68
N ILE A 163 -7.67 -14.41 -15.38
CA ILE A 163 -8.08 -13.33 -14.48
C ILE A 163 -8.47 -12.13 -15.33
N LEU A 164 -9.72 -11.68 -15.20
CA LEU A 164 -10.26 -10.55 -15.93
C LEU A 164 -10.60 -9.45 -14.94
N PHE A 165 -9.97 -8.29 -15.11
CA PHE A 165 -10.27 -7.10 -14.33
C PHE A 165 -11.15 -6.15 -15.14
N LYS A 166 -12.26 -5.72 -14.55
CA LYS A 166 -13.02 -4.55 -14.99
C LYS A 166 -12.72 -3.40 -14.02
N LEU A 167 -11.88 -2.46 -14.48
CA LEU A 167 -11.40 -1.32 -13.68
C LEU A 167 -12.03 0.02 -14.10
N SER A 168 -12.86 0.00 -15.14
CA SER A 168 -13.67 1.14 -15.57
C SER A 168 -15.15 0.81 -15.38
N LEU A 169 -15.93 1.83 -15.03
CA LEU A 169 -17.38 1.79 -15.17
C LEU A 169 -17.77 1.70 -16.66
#